data_AF-A0A1Q5RQY1-F1
#
_entry.id   AF-A0A1Q5RQY1-F1
#
_cell.length_a   1.000
_cell.length_b   1.000
_cell.length_c   1.000
_cell.angle_alpha   90.00
_cell.angle_beta   90.00
_cell.angle_gamma   90.00
#
_symmetry.space_group_name_H-M   'P 1'
#
loop_
_entity.id
_entity.type
_entity.pdbx_description
1 polymer ?
#
loop_
_entity_poly.entity_id
_entity_poly.type
_entity_poly.pdbx_seq_one_letter_code
_entity_poly.pdbx_strand_id
1 'polypeptide(L)'
;MFINAGAHYVALDFIAIKEASGDLGTMAAQVRKGIAWVYKNAASFDGDPERIFVGGHSSGGHLCAVALTTDWQKEFGLPENTVKGGLCMSGLYDMTPVRLSWRRSYVNFTDPLADAMSPKRHIDKLHAPITVTFGTLESPDFQRQSRDFAAAVKAAGKDLQVIESPNYHHLEMAESLGNPYGPNGRAALAMMKLVPT
;
A
#
# COMPACT_ATOMS: atom_id res chain seq x y z
N MET A 1 12.80 13.44 -5.98
CA MET A 1 11.63 14.35 -6.07
C MET A 1 10.98 14.65 -4.73
N PHE A 2 10.64 13.65 -3.88
CA PHE A 2 9.94 13.91 -2.60
C PHE A 2 10.71 14.81 -1.64
N ILE A 3 12.01 14.53 -1.45
CA ILE A 3 12.90 15.34 -0.59
C ILE A 3 12.96 16.79 -1.09
N ASN A 4 13.16 16.98 -2.40
CA ASN A 4 13.19 18.31 -3.01
C ASN A 4 11.84 19.06 -2.88
N ALA A 5 10.73 18.32 -2.76
CA ALA A 5 9.39 18.87 -2.56
C ALA A 5 9.06 19.10 -1.07
N GLY A 6 10.00 18.85 -0.15
CA GLY A 6 9.86 19.11 1.28
C GLY A 6 9.31 17.94 2.10
N ALA A 7 9.34 16.70 1.58
CA ALA A 7 8.96 15.50 2.31
C ALA A 7 10.17 14.66 2.74
N HIS A 8 10.12 14.12 3.96
CA HIS A 8 11.01 13.03 4.35
C HIS A 8 10.64 11.75 3.60
N TYR A 9 11.64 11.02 3.12
CA TYR A 9 11.44 9.73 2.45
C TYR A 9 11.98 8.60 3.33
N VAL A 10 11.08 7.75 3.81
CA VAL A 10 11.42 6.57 4.61
C VAL A 10 11.20 5.32 3.77
N ALA A 11 12.28 4.63 3.42
CA ALA A 11 12.24 3.34 2.73
C ALA A 11 12.16 2.22 3.78
N LEU A 12 10.94 1.74 4.07
CA LEU A 12 10.75 0.59 4.95
C LEU A 12 11.11 -0.70 4.24
N ASP A 13 12.06 -1.44 4.81
CA ASP A 13 12.36 -2.80 4.39
C ASP A 13 11.53 -3.82 5.19
N PHE A 14 11.35 -5.00 4.62
CA PHE A 14 10.69 -6.12 5.27
C PHE A 14 11.25 -7.45 4.75
N ILE A 15 11.17 -8.46 5.59
CA ILE A 15 11.71 -9.80 5.35
C ILE A 15 11.20 -10.40 4.03
N ALA A 16 12.07 -11.13 3.34
CA ALA A 16 11.65 -11.86 2.15
C ALA A 16 10.71 -13.02 2.54
N ILE A 17 9.70 -13.31 1.70
CA ILE A 17 8.67 -14.31 2.01
C ILE A 17 9.23 -15.71 2.34
N LYS A 18 10.35 -16.10 1.73
CA LYS A 18 11.00 -17.40 2.02
C LYS A 18 11.63 -17.42 3.41
N GLU A 19 12.26 -16.32 3.80
CA GLU A 19 12.87 -16.15 5.14
C GLU A 19 11.78 -16.00 6.21
N ALA A 20 10.62 -15.46 5.84
CA ALA A 20 9.40 -15.47 6.65
C ALA A 20 8.69 -16.85 6.68
N SER A 21 9.30 -17.92 6.16
CA SER A 21 8.69 -19.26 6.10
C SER A 21 7.31 -19.28 5.43
N GLY A 22 7.11 -18.43 4.43
CA GLY A 22 5.85 -18.30 3.70
C GLY A 22 4.75 -17.53 4.44
N ASP A 23 5.06 -16.85 5.55
CA ASP A 23 4.10 -16.07 6.32
C ASP A 23 4.05 -14.59 5.89
N LEU A 24 2.97 -14.22 5.20
CA LEU A 24 2.68 -12.82 4.84
C LEU A 24 2.42 -11.94 6.07
N GLY A 25 1.93 -12.52 7.17
CA GLY A 25 1.64 -11.82 8.41
C GLY A 25 2.90 -11.21 9.03
N THR A 26 4.02 -11.93 8.98
CA THR A 26 5.32 -11.43 9.43
C THR A 26 5.76 -10.19 8.64
N MET A 27 5.62 -10.21 7.30
CA MET A 27 5.95 -9.06 6.46
C MET A 27 5.07 -7.85 6.81
N ALA A 28 3.76 -8.04 6.93
CA ALA A 28 2.82 -7.00 7.33
C ALA A 28 3.13 -6.43 8.73
N ALA A 29 3.46 -7.28 9.69
CA ALA A 29 3.82 -6.87 11.04
C ALA A 29 5.09 -5.98 11.06
N GLN A 30 6.08 -6.28 10.21
CA GLN A 30 7.28 -5.44 10.10
C GLN A 30 6.98 -4.06 9.50
N VAL A 31 6.19 -4.01 8.42
CA VAL A 31 5.76 -2.73 7.83
C VAL A 31 4.97 -1.90 8.84
N ARG A 32 4.02 -2.51 9.56
CA ARG A 32 3.23 -1.82 10.59
C ARG A 32 4.09 -1.28 11.72
N LYS A 33 5.04 -2.09 12.21
CA LYS A 33 6.02 -1.65 13.23
C LYS A 33 6.89 -0.50 12.72
N GLY A 34 7.29 -0.52 11.45
CA GLY A 34 8.03 0.57 10.81
C GLY A 34 7.24 1.88 10.78
N ILE A 35 5.98 1.82 10.34
CA ILE A 35 5.07 2.99 10.35
C ILE A 35 4.85 3.51 11.78
N ALA A 36 4.58 2.62 12.73
CA ALA A 36 4.40 3.00 14.13
C ALA A 36 5.68 3.62 14.73
N TRP A 37 6.86 3.15 14.33
CA TRP A 37 8.13 3.76 14.71
C TRP A 37 8.27 5.16 14.11
N VAL A 38 7.95 5.34 12.82
CA VAL A 38 7.97 6.66 12.18
C VAL A 38 7.05 7.62 12.93
N TYR A 39 5.81 7.23 13.23
CA TYR A 39 4.90 8.07 14.02
C TYR A 39 5.48 8.49 15.37
N LYS A 40 6.09 7.56 16.11
CA LYS A 40 6.65 7.83 17.44
C LYS A 40 7.95 8.65 17.41
N ASN A 41 8.65 8.67 16.28
CA ASN A 41 10.01 9.25 16.18
C ASN A 41 10.11 10.39 15.17
N ALA A 42 9.05 10.72 14.43
CA ALA A 42 9.06 11.73 13.36
C ALA A 42 9.71 13.04 13.79
N ALA A 43 9.35 13.54 14.97
CA ALA A 43 9.87 14.78 15.51
C ALA A 43 11.40 14.76 15.74
N SER A 44 12.05 13.60 15.88
CA SER A 44 13.50 13.50 16.06
C SER A 44 14.31 13.76 14.79
N PHE A 45 13.65 13.76 13.62
CA PHE A 45 14.24 14.08 12.32
C PHE A 45 13.45 15.16 11.58
N ASP A 46 12.82 16.08 12.33
CA ASP A 46 12.01 17.19 11.79
C ASP A 46 10.83 16.74 10.90
N GLY A 47 10.33 15.52 11.12
CA GLY A 47 9.12 15.00 10.50
C GLY A 47 7.86 15.33 11.31
N ASP A 48 6.74 15.45 10.62
CA ASP A 48 5.43 15.66 11.23
C ASP A 48 4.68 14.31 11.37
N PRO A 49 4.45 13.80 12.59
CA PRO A 49 3.75 12.53 12.80
C PRO A 49 2.29 12.58 12.33
N GLU A 50 1.70 13.76 12.17
CA GLU A 50 0.35 13.96 11.64
C GLU A 50 0.33 14.07 10.10
N ARG A 51 1.44 13.80 9.41
CA ARG A 51 1.55 13.84 7.95
C ARG A 51 2.26 12.61 7.38
N ILE A 52 1.88 11.43 7.84
CA ILE A 52 2.42 10.15 7.35
C ILE A 52 1.60 9.66 6.16
N PHE A 53 2.27 9.46 5.03
CA PHE A 53 1.71 8.87 3.82
C PHE A 53 2.47 7.59 3.50
N VAL A 54 1.76 6.57 3.02
CA VAL A 54 2.36 5.27 2.70
C VAL A 54 2.13 4.94 1.23
N GLY A 55 3.09 4.26 0.63
CA GLY A 55 2.97 3.79 -0.74
C GLY A 55 3.81 2.55 -0.94
N GLY A 56 3.40 1.71 -1.88
CA GLY A 56 4.17 0.52 -2.22
C GLY A 56 3.75 -0.07 -3.55
N HIS A 57 4.66 -0.83 -4.15
CA HIS A 57 4.47 -1.48 -5.45
C HIS A 57 4.42 -2.99 -5.32
N SER A 58 3.56 -3.66 -6.10
CA SER A 58 3.43 -5.12 -6.12
C SER A 58 3.11 -5.69 -4.73
N SER A 59 3.98 -6.48 -4.12
CA SER A 59 3.86 -6.91 -2.72
C SER A 59 3.83 -5.73 -1.76
N GLY A 60 4.59 -4.67 -2.02
CA GLY A 60 4.49 -3.41 -1.28
C GLY A 60 3.13 -2.71 -1.47
N GLY A 61 2.50 -2.85 -2.63
CA GLY A 61 1.15 -2.31 -2.89
C GLY A 61 0.07 -3.04 -2.08
N HIS A 62 0.22 -4.36 -1.95
CA HIS A 62 -0.55 -5.18 -1.01
C HIS A 62 -0.32 -4.75 0.45
N LEU A 63 0.94 -4.65 0.89
CA LEU A 63 1.28 -4.26 2.27
C LEU A 63 0.85 -2.82 2.60
N CYS A 64 0.87 -1.91 1.63
CA CYS A 64 0.30 -0.57 1.73
C CYS A 64 -1.19 -0.64 2.03
N ALA A 65 -1.96 -1.46 1.30
CA ALA A 65 -3.38 -1.64 1.55
C ALA A 65 -3.64 -2.30 2.92
N VAL A 66 -2.83 -3.28 3.32
CA VAL A 66 -2.90 -3.89 4.66
C VAL A 66 -2.62 -2.87 5.77
N ALA A 67 -1.66 -1.95 5.58
CA ALA A 67 -1.38 -0.87 6.51
C ALA A 67 -2.55 0.12 6.62
N LEU A 68 -3.20 0.45 5.50
CA LEU A 68 -4.37 1.33 5.47
C LEU A 68 -5.61 0.74 6.14
N THR A 69 -5.73 -0.58 6.20
CA THR A 69 -6.83 -1.30 6.88
C THR A 69 -6.40 -1.91 8.22
N THR A 70 -5.33 -1.38 8.83
CA THR A 70 -4.84 -1.80 10.15
C THR A 70 -5.59 -1.08 11.26
N ASP A 71 -5.95 -1.82 12.31
CA ASP A 71 -6.49 -1.23 13.54
C ASP A 71 -5.34 -0.67 14.38
N TRP A 72 -4.89 0.54 14.03
CA TRP A 72 -3.73 1.20 14.64
C TRP A 72 -3.90 1.42 16.15
N GLN A 73 -5.12 1.69 16.59
CA GLN A 73 -5.42 1.92 17.99
C GLN A 73 -5.26 0.63 18.79
N LYS A 74 -5.84 -0.48 18.31
CA LYS A 74 -5.74 -1.78 18.97
C LYS A 74 -4.33 -2.36 18.92
N GLU A 75 -3.63 -2.26 17.79
CA GLU A 75 -2.33 -2.91 17.60
C GLU A 75 -1.16 -2.10 18.20
N PHE A 76 -1.23 -0.77 18.18
CA PHE A 76 -0.09 0.10 18.54
C PHE A 76 -0.41 1.24 19.51
N GLY A 77 -1.68 1.43 19.88
CA GLY A 77 -2.13 2.58 20.68
C GLY A 77 -1.99 3.92 19.95
N LEU A 78 -2.05 3.89 18.61
CA LEU A 78 -1.94 5.07 17.76
C LEU A 78 -3.31 5.47 17.19
N PRO A 79 -3.54 6.74 16.83
CA PRO A 79 -4.81 7.17 16.25
C PRO A 79 -5.25 6.32 15.05
N GLU A 80 -6.55 6.06 14.89
CA GLU A 80 -7.09 5.31 13.74
C GLU A 80 -6.68 5.92 12.40
N ASN A 81 -6.50 7.24 12.36
CA ASN A 81 -6.01 8.01 11.22
C ASN A 81 -4.49 8.23 11.25
N THR A 82 -3.70 7.30 11.80
CA THR A 82 -2.22 7.38 11.82
C THR A 82 -1.65 7.64 10.41
N VAL A 83 -2.15 6.92 9.42
CA VAL A 83 -1.82 7.13 8.01
C VAL A 83 -2.82 8.12 7.41
N LYS A 84 -2.32 9.17 6.74
CA LYS A 84 -3.13 10.24 6.16
C LYS A 84 -3.45 10.05 4.68
N GLY A 85 -2.81 9.09 4.01
CA GLY A 85 -3.11 8.70 2.65
C GLY A 85 -2.26 7.51 2.20
N GLY A 86 -2.77 6.76 1.22
CA GLY A 86 -2.14 5.55 0.73
C GLY A 86 -2.08 5.43 -0.79
N LEU A 87 -0.91 5.13 -1.36
CA LEU A 87 -0.70 4.87 -2.78
C LEU A 87 -0.40 3.38 -3.02
N CYS A 88 -1.45 2.63 -3.38
CA CYS A 88 -1.38 1.20 -3.64
C CYS A 88 -1.10 0.94 -5.14
N MET A 89 0.16 0.66 -5.47
CA MET A 89 0.61 0.49 -6.85
C MET A 89 0.68 -0.98 -7.25
N SER A 90 -0.08 -1.38 -8.26
CA SER A 90 0.00 -2.69 -8.90
C SER A 90 -0.06 -3.85 -7.89
N GLY A 91 -0.92 -3.74 -6.87
CA GLY A 91 -1.00 -4.70 -5.76
C GLY A 91 -2.00 -5.84 -5.99
N LEU A 92 -2.02 -6.77 -5.03
CA LEU A 92 -3.06 -7.80 -4.91
C LEU A 92 -3.77 -7.58 -3.58
N TYR A 93 -5.09 -7.64 -3.55
CA TYR A 93 -5.91 -7.13 -2.43
C TYR A 93 -6.90 -8.16 -1.88
N ASP A 94 -7.01 -9.32 -2.54
CA ASP A 94 -7.66 -10.53 -2.05
C ASP A 94 -6.72 -11.71 -2.23
N MET A 95 -6.38 -12.39 -1.13
CA MET A 95 -5.44 -13.50 -1.15
C MET A 95 -6.08 -14.83 -1.58
N THR A 96 -7.41 -14.90 -1.71
CA THR A 96 -8.09 -16.13 -2.12
C THR A 96 -7.72 -16.58 -3.53
N PRO A 97 -7.77 -15.71 -4.56
CA PRO A 97 -7.25 -16.06 -5.88
C PRO A 97 -5.74 -16.32 -5.87
N VAL A 98 -4.99 -15.57 -5.04
CA VAL A 98 -3.53 -15.70 -4.95
C VAL A 98 -3.12 -17.07 -4.44
N ARG A 99 -3.87 -17.62 -3.47
CA ARG A 99 -3.71 -18.99 -2.96
C ARG A 99 -3.88 -20.06 -4.03
N LEU A 100 -4.67 -19.80 -5.07
CA LEU A 100 -4.89 -20.74 -6.17
C LEU A 100 -3.84 -20.62 -7.30
N SER A 101 -2.89 -19.69 -7.17
CA SER A 101 -1.83 -19.48 -8.14
C SER A 101 -0.52 -20.20 -7.75
N TRP A 102 0.48 -20.14 -8.64
CA TRP A 102 1.84 -20.61 -8.37
C TRP A 102 2.43 -20.11 -7.05
N ARG A 103 1.95 -18.96 -6.53
CA ARG A 103 2.42 -18.38 -5.27
C ARG A 103 2.21 -19.28 -4.05
N ARG A 104 1.27 -20.23 -4.11
CA ARG A 104 1.08 -21.25 -3.07
C ARG A 104 2.33 -22.11 -2.81
N SER A 105 3.22 -22.22 -3.80
CA SER A 105 4.48 -22.97 -3.69
C SER A 105 5.46 -22.36 -2.67
N TYR A 106 5.32 -21.07 -2.36
CA TYR A 106 6.22 -20.36 -1.44
C TYR A 106 5.50 -19.51 -0.37
N VAL A 107 4.17 -19.38 -0.44
CA VAL A 107 3.34 -18.77 0.61
C VAL A 107 2.53 -19.86 1.30
N ASN A 108 2.59 -19.89 2.64
CA ASN A 108 1.87 -20.87 3.45
C ASN A 108 0.44 -20.41 3.74
N PHE A 109 -0.40 -20.40 2.71
CA PHE A 109 -1.79 -19.97 2.86
C PHE A 109 -2.60 -20.91 3.76
N THR A 110 -3.13 -20.33 4.83
CA THR A 110 -4.24 -20.86 5.63
C THR A 110 -5.47 -19.97 5.42
N ASP A 111 -6.68 -20.45 5.74
CA ASP A 111 -7.87 -19.58 5.67
C ASP A 111 -7.75 -18.33 6.55
N PRO A 112 -7.28 -18.42 7.82
CA PRO A 112 -7.07 -17.22 8.64
C PRO A 112 -6.05 -16.25 8.06
N LEU A 113 -4.94 -16.75 7.50
CA LEU A 113 -3.91 -15.89 6.90
C LEU A 113 -4.45 -15.19 5.65
N ALA A 114 -5.13 -15.93 4.77
CA ALA A 114 -5.71 -15.37 3.56
C ALA A 114 -6.75 -14.28 3.89
N ASP A 115 -7.58 -14.50 4.91
CA ASP A 115 -8.55 -13.50 5.38
C ASP A 115 -7.86 -12.27 5.97
N ALA A 116 -6.94 -12.46 6.91
CA ALA A 116 -6.22 -11.38 7.57
C ALA A 116 -5.43 -10.51 6.58
N MET A 117 -4.86 -11.14 5.54
CA MET A 117 -4.04 -10.47 4.52
C MET A 117 -4.84 -10.04 3.29
N SER A 118 -6.17 -10.11 3.30
CA SER A 118 -7.03 -9.58 2.22
C SER A 118 -7.58 -8.20 2.60
N PRO A 119 -6.87 -7.09 2.35
CA PRO A 119 -7.32 -5.76 2.77
C PRO A 119 -8.71 -5.38 2.22
N LYS A 120 -9.12 -5.95 1.08
CA LYS A 120 -10.49 -5.81 0.55
C LYS A 120 -11.59 -6.22 1.55
N ARG A 121 -11.29 -7.08 2.54
CA ARG A 121 -12.23 -7.55 3.57
C ARG A 121 -12.28 -6.67 4.81
N HIS A 122 -11.37 -5.72 4.94
CA HIS A 122 -11.19 -4.87 6.13
C HIS A 122 -11.37 -3.37 5.81
N ILE A 123 -12.17 -3.06 4.78
CA ILE A 123 -12.40 -1.68 4.30
C ILE A 123 -13.13 -0.82 5.34
N ASP A 124 -13.83 -1.43 6.29
CA ASP A 124 -14.40 -0.75 7.45
C ASP A 124 -13.33 0.05 8.21
N LYS A 125 -12.11 -0.49 8.32
CA LYS A 125 -10.94 0.10 8.97
C LYS A 125 -10.14 1.06 8.07
N LEU A 126 -10.60 1.33 6.84
CA LEU A 126 -9.97 2.32 5.98
C LEU A 126 -10.45 3.72 6.40
N HIS A 127 -9.57 4.50 7.03
CA HIS A 127 -9.86 5.87 7.47
C HIS A 127 -9.23 6.96 6.57
N ALA A 128 -8.25 6.59 5.75
CA ALA A 128 -7.48 7.52 4.93
C ALA A 128 -7.91 7.47 3.45
N PRO A 129 -7.76 8.58 2.69
CA PRO A 129 -7.85 8.55 1.23
C PRO A 129 -6.87 7.54 0.63
N ILE A 130 -7.31 6.82 -0.40
CA ILE A 130 -6.51 5.82 -1.09
C ILE A 130 -6.47 6.09 -2.59
N THR A 131 -5.29 5.92 -3.18
CA THR A 131 -5.10 5.87 -4.63
C THR A 131 -4.68 4.47 -5.03
N VAL A 132 -5.43 3.85 -5.93
CA VAL A 132 -5.10 2.54 -6.52
C VAL A 132 -4.66 2.75 -7.96
N THR A 133 -3.46 2.27 -8.30
CA THR A 133 -2.88 2.48 -9.64
C THR A 133 -2.45 1.17 -10.25
N PHE A 134 -2.65 0.99 -11.55
CA PHE A 134 -2.17 -0.19 -12.28
C PHE A 134 -2.03 0.12 -13.77
N GLY A 135 -1.22 -0.64 -14.48
CA GLY A 135 -0.96 -0.49 -15.92
C GLY A 135 -1.81 -1.41 -16.80
N THR A 136 -2.11 -1.00 -18.03
CA THR A 136 -2.90 -1.81 -18.97
C THR A 136 -2.12 -2.99 -19.58
N LEU A 137 -0.79 -3.00 -19.45
CA LEU A 137 0.08 -4.10 -19.89
C LEU A 137 0.49 -5.02 -18.73
N GLU A 138 -0.14 -4.86 -17.55
CA GLU A 138 0.01 -5.81 -16.46
C GLU A 138 -0.79 -7.09 -16.71
N SER A 139 -0.48 -8.15 -15.95
CA SER A 139 -1.24 -9.39 -16.04
C SER A 139 -2.72 -9.16 -15.71
N PRO A 140 -3.64 -9.97 -16.29
CA PRO A 140 -5.07 -9.82 -16.03
C PRO A 140 -5.44 -9.85 -14.54
N ASP A 141 -4.67 -10.55 -13.71
CA ASP A 141 -4.93 -10.65 -12.27
C ASP A 141 -4.67 -9.33 -11.53
N PHE A 142 -3.57 -8.63 -11.84
CA PHE A 142 -3.28 -7.32 -11.25
C PHE A 142 -4.32 -6.28 -11.64
N GLN A 143 -4.72 -6.26 -12.92
CA GLN A 143 -5.77 -5.36 -13.38
C GLN A 143 -7.11 -5.68 -12.71
N ARG A 144 -7.51 -6.96 -12.69
CA ARG A 144 -8.78 -7.39 -12.08
C ARG A 144 -8.82 -7.07 -10.59
N GLN A 145 -7.80 -7.46 -9.82
CA GLN A 145 -7.78 -7.21 -8.38
C GLN A 145 -7.76 -5.72 -8.05
N SER A 146 -7.07 -4.89 -8.85
CA SER A 146 -7.08 -3.44 -8.67
C SER A 146 -8.48 -2.85 -8.89
N ARG A 147 -9.18 -3.26 -9.96
CA ARG A 147 -10.57 -2.84 -10.22
C ARG A 147 -11.53 -3.35 -9.14
N ASP A 148 -11.39 -4.59 -8.71
CA ASP A 148 -12.23 -5.22 -7.68
C ASP A 148 -12.07 -4.55 -6.30
N PHE A 149 -10.83 -4.21 -5.94
CA PHE A 149 -10.56 -3.51 -4.69
C PHE A 149 -11.09 -2.07 -4.73
N ALA A 150 -10.82 -1.34 -5.81
CA ALA A 150 -11.38 -0.02 -6.05
C ALA A 150 -12.92 -0.02 -5.99
N ALA A 151 -13.57 -1.00 -6.62
CA ALA A 151 -15.03 -1.12 -6.58
C ALA A 151 -15.54 -1.33 -5.14
N ALA A 152 -14.87 -2.15 -4.34
CA ALA A 152 -15.24 -2.38 -2.95
C ALA A 152 -15.04 -1.12 -2.07
N VAL A 153 -13.93 -0.41 -2.25
CA VAL A 153 -13.65 0.87 -1.54
C VAL A 153 -14.71 1.92 -1.90
N LYS A 154 -15.05 2.04 -3.18
CA LYS A 154 -16.10 2.95 -3.66
C LYS A 154 -17.48 2.59 -3.09
N ALA A 155 -17.83 1.30 -3.08
CA ALA A 155 -19.10 0.83 -2.54
C ALA A 155 -19.24 1.11 -1.03
N ALA A 156 -18.12 1.14 -0.30
CA ALA A 156 -18.07 1.53 1.11
C ALA A 156 -18.09 3.07 1.34
N GLY A 157 -18.18 3.88 0.28
CA GLY A 157 -18.25 5.34 0.37
C GLY A 157 -16.95 6.02 0.83
N LYS A 158 -15.81 5.35 0.68
CA LYS A 158 -14.49 5.87 1.09
C LYS A 158 -13.88 6.74 -0.02
N ASP A 159 -12.97 7.64 0.36
CA ASP A 159 -12.26 8.52 -0.58
C ASP A 159 -11.25 7.71 -1.42
N LEU A 160 -11.47 7.67 -2.73
CA LEU A 160 -10.78 6.82 -3.66
C LEU A 160 -10.44 7.55 -4.96
N GLN A 161 -9.19 7.42 -5.37
CA GLN A 161 -8.76 7.67 -6.74
C GLN A 161 -8.31 6.36 -7.40
N VAL A 162 -8.67 6.16 -8.67
CA VAL A 162 -8.18 5.05 -9.49
C VAL A 162 -7.42 5.61 -10.68
N ILE A 163 -6.22 5.11 -10.92
CA ILE A 163 -5.38 5.49 -12.07
C ILE A 163 -5.01 4.22 -12.85
N GLU A 164 -5.78 3.95 -13.90
CA GLU A 164 -5.42 2.95 -14.91
C GLU A 164 -4.50 3.62 -15.93
N SER A 165 -3.25 3.16 -16.00
CA SER A 165 -2.18 3.80 -16.77
C SER A 165 -1.99 3.11 -18.12
N PRO A 166 -2.35 3.74 -19.25
CA PRO A 166 -2.24 3.13 -20.57
C PRO A 166 -0.79 2.85 -20.95
N ASN A 167 -0.53 1.68 -21.50
CA ASN A 167 0.78 1.23 -22.00
C ASN A 167 1.88 1.07 -20.93
N TYR A 168 1.52 1.06 -19.65
CA TYR A 168 2.46 0.74 -18.58
C TYR A 168 2.44 -0.76 -18.27
N HIS A 169 3.61 -1.38 -18.22
CA HIS A 169 3.80 -2.71 -17.65
C HIS A 169 4.14 -2.66 -16.16
N HIS A 170 4.23 -3.83 -15.52
CA HIS A 170 4.29 -3.95 -14.06
C HIS A 170 5.47 -3.16 -13.43
N LEU A 171 6.68 -3.24 -14.01
CA LEU A 171 7.84 -2.50 -13.50
C LEU A 171 7.85 -1.00 -13.84
N GLU A 172 7.36 -0.59 -15.01
CA GLU A 172 7.23 0.84 -15.35
C GLU A 172 6.29 1.57 -14.38
N MET A 173 5.27 0.88 -13.86
CA MET A 173 4.46 1.42 -12.77
C MET A 173 5.33 1.74 -11.55
N ALA A 174 6.24 0.85 -11.13
CA ALA A 174 7.15 1.12 -10.02
C ALA A 174 8.06 2.31 -10.30
N GLU A 175 8.70 2.33 -11.47
CA GLU A 175 9.63 3.39 -11.89
C GLU A 175 8.94 4.76 -11.97
N SER A 176 7.65 4.78 -12.35
CA SER A 176 6.88 6.02 -12.45
C SER A 176 6.71 6.75 -11.11
N LEU A 177 6.97 6.11 -9.96
CA LEU A 177 6.98 6.76 -8.66
C LEU A 177 8.06 7.86 -8.58
N GLY A 178 9.21 7.65 -9.22
CA GLY A 178 10.31 8.60 -9.25
C GLY A 178 10.10 9.76 -10.23
N ASN A 179 9.04 9.71 -11.05
CA ASN A 179 8.74 10.71 -12.07
C ASN A 179 7.56 11.59 -11.63
N PRO A 180 7.75 12.89 -11.35
CA PRO A 180 6.68 13.77 -10.89
C PRO A 180 5.57 13.99 -11.93
N TYR A 181 5.84 13.64 -13.20
CA TYR A 181 4.88 13.74 -14.29
C TYR A 181 4.22 12.40 -14.63
N GLY A 182 4.77 11.29 -14.14
CA GLY A 182 4.24 9.94 -14.30
C GLY A 182 3.04 9.66 -13.37
N PRO A 183 2.30 8.58 -13.60
CA PRO A 183 1.06 8.29 -12.87
C PRO A 183 1.27 8.25 -11.35
N ASN A 184 2.28 7.51 -10.88
CA ASN A 184 2.48 7.29 -9.44
C ASN A 184 3.16 8.48 -8.76
N GLY A 185 4.18 9.07 -9.37
CA GLY A 185 4.85 10.23 -8.79
C GLY A 185 3.92 11.43 -8.68
N ARG A 186 3.12 11.71 -9.71
CA ARG A 186 2.11 12.78 -9.68
C ARG A 186 1.06 12.54 -8.61
N ALA A 187 0.54 11.31 -8.52
CA ALA A 187 -0.45 10.95 -7.51
C ALA A 187 0.10 11.09 -6.09
N ALA A 188 1.33 10.63 -5.83
CA ALA A 188 1.97 10.76 -4.53
C ALA A 188 2.13 12.24 -4.11
N LEU A 189 2.60 13.10 -5.02
CA LEU A 189 2.75 14.53 -4.74
C LEU A 189 1.38 15.20 -4.48
N ALA A 190 0.37 14.90 -5.30
CA ALA A 190 -0.98 15.42 -5.13
C ALA A 190 -1.60 15.01 -3.78
N MET A 191 -1.43 13.74 -3.39
CA MET A 191 -1.89 13.21 -2.10
C MET A 191 -1.26 13.95 -0.91
N MET A 192 0.03 14.29 -1.01
CA MET A 192 0.74 15.04 0.01
C MET A 192 0.54 16.57 -0.07
N LYS A 193 -0.19 17.05 -1.09
CA LYS A 193 -0.35 18.48 -1.44
C LYS A 193 0.99 19.18 -1.69
N LEU A 194 1.90 18.48 -2.36
CA LEU A 194 3.23 18.98 -2.72
C LEU A 194 3.29 19.28 -4.21
N VAL A 195 4.15 20.23 -4.57
CA VAL A 195 4.41 20.61 -5.96
C VAL A 195 5.78 20.06 -6.35
N PRO A 196 5.95 19.48 -7.55
CA PRO A 196 7.27 19.10 -8.01
C PRO A 196 8.17 20.33 -8.13
N THR A 197 9.38 20.19 -7.61
CA THR A 197 10.46 21.20 -7.69
C THR A 197 11.50 20.82 -8.72
#